data_AF-A0A1Y0MWK0-F1
#
_entry.id   AF-A0A1Y0MWK0-F1
#
_cell.length_a   1.000
_cell.length_b   1.000
_cell.length_c   1.000
_cell.angle_alpha   90.00
_cell.angle_beta   90.00
_cell.angle_gamma   90.00
#
_symmetry.space_group_name_H-M   'P 1'
#
loop_
_entity.id
_entity.type
_entity.pdbx_description
1 polymer ?
#
loop_
_entity_poly.entity_id
_entity_poly.type
_entity_poly.pdbx_seq_one_letter_code
_entity_poly.pdbx_strand_id
1 'polypeptide(L)' 'MSATDVYNIAKHLSKDELIKLNVMINRDLVKSKLTNTIKKPLPNFSFEDGIRYLLENHIKKS' A
#
# COMPACT_ATOMS: atom_id res chain seq x y z
N MET A 1 -18.06 -1.52 -4.22
CA MET A 1 -18.91 -2.30 -3.31
C MET A 1 -18.88 -1.65 -1.94
N SER A 2 -20.04 -1.43 -1.33
CA SER A 2 -20.14 -0.89 0.03
C SER A 2 -19.75 -1.96 1.05
N ALA A 3 -19.31 -1.56 2.24
CA ALA A 3 -19.04 -2.48 3.35
C ALA A 3 -20.27 -3.36 3.68
N THR A 4 -21.46 -2.81 3.48
CA THR A 4 -22.75 -3.51 3.66
C THR A 4 -22.93 -4.66 2.67
N ASP A 5 -22.54 -4.49 1.41
CA ASP A 5 -22.68 -5.52 0.38
C ASP A 5 -21.77 -6.72 0.69
N VAL A 6 -20.55 -6.43 1.13
CA VAL A 6 -19.55 -7.44 1.52
C VAL A 6 -20.05 -8.24 2.73
N TYR A 7 -20.62 -7.55 3.73
CA TYR A 7 -21.18 -8.20 4.92
C TYR A 7 -22.37 -9.11 4.59
N ASN A 8 -23.27 -8.65 3.72
CA ASN A 8 -24.45 -9.43 3.31
C ASN A 8 -24.04 -10.71 2.58
N ILE A 9 -23.01 -10.66 1.74
CA ILE A 9 -22.45 -11.85 1.08
C ILE A 9 -21.80 -12.78 2.10
N ALA A 10 -20.95 -12.25 2.99
CA ALA A 10 -20.27 -13.01 4.05
C ALA A 10 -21.25 -13.76 4.97
N LYS A 11 -22.41 -13.16 5.28
CA LYS A 11 -23.45 -13.74 6.12
C LYS A 11 -24.12 -14.97 5.50
N HIS A 12 -24.19 -15.07 4.18
CA HIS A 12 -24.83 -16.17 3.48
C HIS A 12 -23.88 -17.32 3.12
N LEU A 13 -22.57 -17.16 3.37
CA LEU A 13 -21.58 -18.21 3.16
C LEU A 13 -21.64 -19.27 4.25
N SER A 14 -21.46 -20.53 3.86
CA SER A 14 -21.31 -21.62 4.83
C SER A 14 -19.99 -21.51 5.58
N LYS A 15 -19.91 -22.08 6.79
CA LYS A 15 -18.68 -22.01 7.62
C LYS A 15 -17.42 -22.47 6.87
N ASP A 16 -17.54 -23.54 6.08
CA ASP A 16 -16.45 -24.07 5.26
C ASP A 16 -15.99 -23.12 4.14
N GLU A 17 -16.94 -22.41 3.53
CA GLU A 17 -16.64 -21.45 2.47
C GLU A 17 -16.02 -20.18 3.04
N LEU A 18 -16.42 -19.78 4.24
CA LEU A 18 -15.83 -18.65 4.97
C LEU A 18 -14.37 -18.94 5.33
N ILE A 19 -14.06 -20.18 5.73
CA ILE A 19 -12.68 -20.64 5.96
C ILE A 19 -11.87 -20.59 4.66
N LYS A 20 -12.42 -21.12 3.55
CA LYS A 20 -11.75 -21.07 2.24
C LYS A 20 -11.48 -19.63 1.78
N LEU A 21 -12.46 -18.74 1.93
CA LEU A 21 -12.33 -17.33 1.61
C LEU A 21 -11.23 -16.67 2.45
N ASN A 22 -11.21 -16.93 3.76
CA ASN A 22 -10.18 -16.41 4.65
C ASN A 22 -8.77 -16.90 4.24
N VAL A 23 -8.63 -18.17 3.85
CA VAL A 23 -7.35 -18.71 3.35
C VAL A 23 -6.92 -18.02 2.05
N MET A 24 -7.85 -17.77 1.12
CA MET A 24 -7.57 -17.08 -0.14
C MET A 24 -7.12 -15.63 0.10
N ILE A 25 -7.86 -14.87 0.91
CA ILE A 25 -7.52 -13.48 1.25
C ILE A 25 -6.15 -13.40 1.90
N ASN A 26 -5.86 -14.26 2.87
CA ASN A 26 -4.56 -14.24 3.55
C ASN A 26 -3.40 -14.61 2.62
N ARG A 27 -3.60 -15.55 1.68
CA ARG A 27 -2.58 -15.89 0.67
C ARG A 27 -2.26 -14.71 -0.24
N ASP A 28 -3.27 -13.98 -0.68
CA ASP A 28 -3.09 -12.81 -1.55
C ASP A 28 -2.43 -11.65 -0.81
N LEU A 29 -2.79 -11.41 0.46
CA LEU A 29 -2.15 -10.42 1.32
C LEU A 29 -0.67 -10.74 1.60
N VAL A 30 -0.34 -12.03 1.76
CA VAL A 30 1.06 -12.46 1.93
C VAL A 30 1.83 -12.26 0.62
N LYS A 31 1.24 -12.60 -0.54
CA LYS A 31 1.84 -12.32 -1.85
C LYS A 31 2.09 -10.83 -2.08
N SER A 32 1.15 -9.96 -1.72
CA SER A 32 1.31 -8.51 -1.92
C SER A 32 2.36 -7.89 -1.00
N LYS A 33 2.57 -8.46 0.20
CA LYS A 33 3.66 -8.04 1.09
C LYS A 33 5.03 -8.42 0.54
N LEU A 34 5.14 -9.56 -0.14
CA LEU A 34 6.40 -10.02 -0.75
C LEU A 34 6.82 -9.16 -1.95
N THR A 35 5.88 -8.52 -2.65
CA THR A 35 6.19 -7.65 -3.81
C THR A 35 6.59 -6.22 -3.43
N ASN A 36 6.34 -5.79 -2.19
CA ASN A 36 6.58 -4.41 -1.72
C ASN A 36 7.95 -4.21 -1.04
N THR A 37 8.83 -5.22 -1.05
CA THR A 37 10.13 -5.17 -0.36
C THR A 37 11.27 -4.64 -1.23
N ILE A 38 11.07 -4.42 -2.53
CA ILE A 38 12.04 -3.70 -3.36
C ILE A 38 11.86 -2.20 -3.14
N LYS A 39 12.14 -1.74 -1.91
CA LYS A 39 12.36 -0.32 -1.67
C LYS A 39 13.65 0.04 -2.38
N LYS A 40 13.56 0.70 -3.54
CA LYS A 40 14.73 1.37 -4.13
C LYS A 40 15.35 2.22 -3.01
N PRO A 41 16.66 2.14 -2.75
CA PRO A 41 17.28 3.03 -1.79
C PRO A 41 16.91 4.45 -2.19
N LEU A 42 16.41 5.25 -1.25
CA LEU A 42 16.21 6.66 -1.52
C LEU A 42 17.55 7.21 -2.01
N PRO A 43 17.56 8.10 -3.01
CA PRO A 43 18.79 8.78 -3.37
C PRO A 43 19.35 9.44 -2.11
N ASN A 44 20.67 9.33 -1.91
CA ASN A 44 21.36 9.95 -0.78
C ASN A 44 21.21 11.47 -0.91
N PHE A 45 20.13 12.00 -0.35
CA PHE A 45 19.83 13.42 -0.39
C PHE A 45 20.71 14.10 0.65
N SER A 46 21.79 14.73 0.18
CA SER A 46 22.71 15.45 1.04
C SER A 46 22.08 16.73 1.55
N PHE A 47 22.63 17.27 2.64
CA PHE A 47 22.25 18.60 3.14
C PHE A 47 22.43 19.67 2.06
N GLU A 48 23.50 19.58 1.25
CA GLU A 48 23.76 20.49 0.14
C GLU A 48 22.68 20.41 -0.96
N ASP A 49 22.19 19.20 -1.27
CA ASP A 49 21.08 19.01 -2.21
C ASP A 49 19.79 19.65 -1.68
N GLY A 50 19.57 19.58 -0.36
CA GLY A 50 18.51 20.27 0.35
C GLY A 50 18.54 21.78 0.17
N ILE A 51 19.71 22.39 0.42
CA ILE A 51 19.90 23.83 0.24
C ILE A 51 19.67 24.23 -1.23
N ARG A 52 20.25 23.47 -2.17
CA ARG A 52 20.06 23.73 -3.61
C ARG A 52 18.59 23.65 -4.02
N TYR A 53 17.87 22.63 -3.56
CA TYR A 53 16.45 22.46 -3.85
C TYR A 53 15.61 23.64 -3.34
N LEU A 54 15.87 24.09 -2.11
CA LEU A 54 15.18 25.23 -1.52
C LEU A 54 15.45 26.52 -2.31
N LEU A 55 16.70 26.80 -2.65
CA LEU A 55 17.06 27.97 -3.46
C LEU A 55 16.39 27.93 -4.84
N GLU A 56 16.42 26.78 -5.53
CA GLU A 56 15.85 26.64 -6.87
C GLU A 56 14.31 26.77 -6.88
N ASN A 57 13.61 26.29 -5.85
CA ASN A 57 12.14 26.28 -5.84
C ASN A 57 11.52 27.50 -5.14
N HIS A 58 12.20 28.09 -4.15
CA HIS A 58 11.68 29.27 -3.44
C HIS A 58 12.18 30.61 -4.01
N ILE A 59 13.37 30.68 -4.61
CA ILE A 59 13.91 31.95 -5.13
C ILE A 59 13.56 32.17 -6.60
N LYS A 60 13.59 31.13 -7.44
CA LYS A 60 13.26 31.29 -8.88
C LYS A 60 11.77 31.35 -9.19
N LYS A 61 10.91 31.01 -8.22
CA LYS A 61 9.45 30.97 -8.42
C LYS A 61 8.72 32.21 -7.89
N SER A 62 9.47 33.23 -7.45
CA SER A 62 8.95 34.55 -7.05
C SER A 62 9.27 35.61 -8.09
#